data_AF-A0A2N0WQ15-F1
#
_entry.id   AF-A0A2N0WQ15-F1
#
_cell.length_a   1.000
_cell.length_b   1.000
_cell.length_c   1.000
_cell.angle_alpha   90.00
_cell.angle_beta   90.00
_cell.angle_gamma   90.00
#
_symmetry.space_group_name_H-M   'P 1'
#
loop_
_entity.id
_entity.type
_entity.pdbx_description
1 polymer ?
#
loop_
_entity_poly.entity_id
_entity_poly.type
_entity_poly.pdbx_seq_one_letter_code
_entity_poly.pdbx_strand_id
1 'polypeptide(L)'
;MSIQGKKIYSKNVYFAHKLLFEIAKKASENTNENPEQAIVSLIFSFNCLEAFINETIGSSELFCGGRRSPKEKELYEKMLLLQQSKESTLDKYKKSKILFTKNHWNKSLSPYKEFEILRNLRNSIIHRPPEVILGERTIGEGQYTYSSKYERPDNELEELAEMGIIGSIQGNESWLDLIMTTSFSEWCCKVTEDIIENFLNSLHEGKFKERMTDQMSLV
;
A
#
# COMPACT_ATOMS: atom_id res chain seq x y z
N MET A 1 -54.68 -2.61 -20.87
CA MET A 1 -53.49 -2.94 -20.07
C MET A 1 -52.25 -2.48 -20.82
N SER A 2 -51.53 -1.48 -20.35
CA SER A 2 -50.26 -1.07 -20.99
C SER A 2 -49.16 -2.02 -20.54
N ILE A 3 -48.53 -2.71 -21.48
CA ILE A 3 -47.33 -3.52 -21.20
C ILE A 3 -46.20 -2.54 -20.90
N GLN A 4 -45.88 -2.35 -19.62
CA GLN A 4 -44.72 -1.57 -19.21
C GLN A 4 -43.47 -2.35 -19.60
N GLY A 5 -42.69 -1.83 -20.55
CA GLY A 5 -41.44 -2.44 -20.99
C GLY A 5 -40.47 -2.64 -19.81
N LYS A 6 -39.70 -3.72 -19.85
CA LYS A 6 -38.70 -4.03 -18.81
C LYS A 6 -37.62 -2.94 -18.82
N LYS A 7 -37.54 -2.16 -17.74
CA LYS A 7 -36.47 -1.18 -17.55
C LYS A 7 -35.17 -1.92 -17.25
N ILE A 8 -34.14 -1.68 -18.05
CA ILE A 8 -32.77 -2.16 -17.84
C ILE A 8 -31.98 -0.97 -17.28
N TYR A 9 -31.27 -1.19 -16.18
CA TYR A 9 -30.43 -0.18 -15.54
C TYR A 9 -28.96 -0.58 -15.68
N SER A 10 -28.10 0.38 -16.04
CA SER A 10 -26.65 0.24 -16.04
C SER A 10 -26.05 1.08 -14.90
N LYS A 11 -24.95 0.60 -14.31
CA LYS A 11 -24.18 1.32 -13.28
C LYS A 11 -22.73 1.38 -13.73
N ASN A 12 -22.19 2.60 -13.80
CA ASN A 12 -20.75 2.82 -14.01
C ASN A 12 -20.09 2.95 -12.64
N VAL A 13 -18.94 2.28 -12.47
CA VAL A 13 -18.15 2.30 -11.23
C VAL A 13 -16.75 2.75 -11.60
N TYR A 14 -16.19 3.66 -10.83
CA TYR A 14 -14.83 4.14 -10.99
C TYR A 14 -14.03 3.77 -9.75
N PHE A 15 -12.94 3.04 -9.95
CA PHE A 15 -12.01 2.64 -8.91
C PHE A 15 -10.81 3.58 -8.92
N ALA A 16 -10.61 4.32 -7.83
CA ALA A 16 -9.55 5.31 -7.69
C ALA A 16 -8.16 4.66 -7.54
N HIS A 17 -8.07 3.43 -7.00
CA HIS A 17 -6.77 2.77 -6.80
C HIS A 17 -5.95 2.68 -8.09
N LYS A 18 -6.59 2.44 -9.24
CA LYS A 18 -5.91 2.39 -10.55
C LYS A 18 -5.26 3.72 -10.92
N LEU A 19 -5.99 4.82 -10.77
CA LEU A 19 -5.46 6.16 -11.05
C LEU A 19 -4.30 6.50 -10.09
N LEU A 20 -4.43 6.15 -8.81
CA LEU A 20 -3.37 6.38 -7.83
C LEU A 20 -2.10 5.58 -8.17
N PHE A 21 -2.25 4.34 -8.64
CA PHE A 21 -1.13 3.54 -9.10
C PHE A 21 -0.45 4.12 -10.35
N GLU A 22 -1.23 4.59 -11.32
CA GLU A 22 -0.70 5.27 -12.51
C GLU A 22 0.13 6.52 -12.15
N ILE A 23 -0.30 7.28 -11.14
CA ILE A 23 0.48 8.41 -10.63
C ILE A 23 1.79 7.92 -9.99
N ALA A 24 1.75 6.87 -9.17
CA ALA A 24 2.93 6.29 -8.55
C ALA A 24 3.94 5.80 -9.59
N LYS A 25 3.46 5.07 -10.60
CA LYS A 25 4.30 4.54 -11.69
C LYS A 25 4.97 5.65 -12.50
N LYS A 26 4.21 6.69 -12.88
CA LYS A 26 4.79 7.86 -13.56
C LYS A 26 5.83 8.57 -12.71
N ALA A 27 5.63 8.67 -11.40
CA ALA A 27 6.63 9.23 -10.50
C ALA A 27 7.90 8.34 -10.44
N SER A 28 7.72 7.02 -10.39
CA SER A 28 8.81 6.05 -10.46
C SER A 28 9.65 6.23 -11.72
N GLU A 29 9.01 6.31 -12.89
CA GLU A 29 9.67 6.48 -14.20
C GLU A 29 10.48 7.79 -14.28
N ASN A 30 10.02 8.85 -13.60
CA ASN A 30 10.68 10.16 -13.60
C ASN A 30 11.74 10.33 -12.49
N THR A 31 11.93 9.33 -11.63
CA THR A 31 12.82 9.45 -10.45
C THR A 31 14.29 9.67 -10.83
N ASN A 32 14.74 9.12 -11.96
CA ASN A 32 16.12 9.28 -12.42
C ASN A 32 16.47 10.75 -12.75
N GLU A 33 15.50 11.51 -13.24
CA GLU A 33 15.68 12.94 -13.56
C GLU A 33 15.34 13.84 -12.36
N ASN A 34 14.39 13.40 -11.51
CA ASN A 34 13.85 14.17 -10.39
C ASN A 34 13.75 13.25 -9.16
N PRO A 35 14.80 13.12 -8.33
CA PRO A 35 14.88 12.16 -7.23
C PRO A 35 13.72 12.25 -6.22
N GLU A 36 13.16 13.43 -6.00
CA GLU A 36 12.00 13.65 -5.13
C GLU A 36 10.73 12.92 -5.60
N GLN A 37 10.66 12.53 -6.87
CA GLN A 37 9.56 11.70 -7.39
C GLN A 37 9.51 10.32 -6.73
N ALA A 38 10.60 9.83 -6.12
CA ALA A 38 10.56 8.63 -5.30
C ALA A 38 9.60 8.76 -4.12
N ILE A 39 9.52 9.96 -3.51
CA ILE A 39 8.59 10.24 -2.41
C ILE A 39 7.15 10.27 -2.92
N VAL A 40 6.93 10.83 -4.10
CA VAL A 40 5.62 10.81 -4.77
C VAL A 40 5.21 9.36 -5.06
N SER A 41 6.11 8.53 -5.59
CA SER A 41 5.88 7.10 -5.84
C SER A 41 5.50 6.37 -4.55
N LEU A 42 6.23 6.56 -3.46
CA LEU A 42 5.94 5.98 -2.15
C LEU A 42 4.54 6.35 -1.64
N ILE A 43 4.20 7.65 -1.63
CA ILE A 43 2.93 8.14 -1.12
C ILE A 43 1.76 7.60 -1.95
N PHE A 44 1.86 7.66 -3.28
CA PHE A 44 0.78 7.21 -4.15
C PHE A 44 0.68 5.68 -4.23
N SER A 45 1.79 4.96 -4.10
CA SER A 45 1.79 3.49 -3.94
C SER A 45 1.02 3.08 -2.70
N PHE A 46 1.31 3.68 -1.55
CA PHE A 46 0.58 3.37 -0.33
C PHE A 46 -0.90 3.79 -0.42
N ASN A 47 -1.19 4.99 -0.93
CA ASN A 47 -2.56 5.47 -1.08
C ASN A 47 -3.38 4.60 -2.07
N CYS A 48 -2.74 4.07 -3.12
CA CYS A 48 -3.35 3.08 -4.01
C CYS A 48 -3.81 1.85 -3.22
N LEU A 49 -2.95 1.29 -2.37
CA LEU A 49 -3.31 0.16 -1.52
C LEU A 49 -4.45 0.51 -0.57
N GLU A 50 -4.42 1.70 0.04
CA GLU A 50 -5.52 2.13 0.90
C GLU A 50 -6.85 2.25 0.16
N ALA A 51 -6.84 2.83 -1.04
CA ALA A 51 -8.01 2.93 -1.90
C ALA A 51 -8.50 1.53 -2.31
N PHE A 52 -7.60 0.64 -2.75
CA PHE A 52 -7.93 -0.72 -3.14
C PHE A 52 -8.64 -1.49 -2.03
N ILE A 53 -8.16 -1.38 -0.79
CA ILE A 53 -8.77 -2.04 0.38
C ILE A 53 -10.17 -1.51 0.62
N ASN A 54 -10.33 -0.18 0.64
CA ASN A 54 -11.62 0.45 0.89
C ASN A 54 -12.62 0.15 -0.23
N GLU A 55 -12.19 0.17 -1.47
CA GLU A 55 -12.99 -0.14 -2.64
C GLU A 55 -13.37 -1.62 -2.68
N THR A 56 -12.47 -2.51 -2.27
CA THR A 56 -12.75 -3.95 -2.13
C THR A 56 -13.85 -4.17 -1.11
N ILE A 57 -13.83 -3.47 0.03
CA ILE A 57 -14.89 -3.56 1.03
C ILE A 57 -16.25 -3.13 0.44
N GLY A 58 -16.27 -2.11 -0.42
CA GLY A 58 -17.48 -1.63 -1.11
C GLY A 58 -17.92 -2.43 -2.34
N SER A 59 -17.05 -3.28 -2.90
CA SER A 59 -17.29 -3.92 -4.21
C SER A 59 -18.25 -5.11 -4.16
N SER A 60 -18.45 -5.71 -2.99
CA SER A 60 -19.40 -6.80 -2.79
C SER A 60 -20.87 -6.39 -3.03
N GLU A 61 -21.19 -5.10 -2.85
CA GLU A 61 -22.49 -4.55 -3.24
C GLU A 61 -22.62 -4.43 -4.76
N LEU A 62 -21.52 -4.10 -5.43
CA LEU A 62 -21.46 -3.82 -6.86
C LEU A 62 -21.47 -5.10 -7.70
N PHE A 63 -20.78 -6.15 -7.25
CA PHE A 63 -20.52 -7.33 -8.08
C PHE A 63 -21.48 -8.51 -7.83
N CYS A 64 -22.05 -8.64 -6.63
CA CYS A 64 -22.87 -9.81 -6.30
C CYS A 64 -24.38 -9.62 -6.51
N GLY A 65 -24.86 -8.39 -6.78
CA GLY A 65 -26.29 -8.11 -6.98
C GLY A 65 -27.19 -8.61 -5.83
N GLY A 66 -28.50 -8.72 -6.09
CA GLY A 66 -29.49 -9.12 -5.07
C GLY A 66 -29.50 -10.61 -4.72
N ARG A 67 -28.90 -11.49 -5.53
CA ARG A 67 -28.83 -12.94 -5.27
C ARG A 67 -27.43 -13.32 -4.82
N ARG A 68 -27.25 -13.34 -3.50
CA ARG A 68 -26.04 -13.84 -2.82
C ARG A 68 -26.28 -15.26 -2.33
N SER A 69 -25.29 -16.13 -2.47
CA SER A 69 -25.22 -17.37 -1.68
C SER A 69 -25.15 -17.03 -0.19
N PRO A 70 -25.48 -17.98 0.72
CA PRO A 70 -25.38 -17.74 2.16
C PRO A 70 -23.98 -17.29 2.60
N LYS A 71 -22.93 -17.86 2.00
CA LYS A 71 -21.54 -17.47 2.27
C LYS A 71 -21.23 -16.06 1.80
N GLU A 72 -21.68 -15.68 0.60
CA GLU A 72 -21.52 -14.30 0.09
C GLU A 72 -22.32 -13.29 0.92
N LYS A 73 -23.44 -13.70 1.51
CA LYS A 73 -24.24 -12.84 2.39
C LYS A 73 -23.54 -12.61 3.74
N GLU A 74 -23.03 -13.66 4.37
CA GLU A 74 -22.23 -13.54 5.60
C GLU A 74 -20.99 -12.67 5.37
N LEU A 75 -20.33 -12.87 4.24
CA LEU A 75 -19.18 -12.08 3.83
C LEU A 75 -19.52 -10.59 3.67
N TYR A 76 -20.64 -10.29 2.99
CA TYR A 76 -21.16 -8.95 2.81
C TYR A 76 -21.51 -8.27 4.14
N GLU A 77 -22.14 -8.98 5.07
CA GLU A 77 -22.47 -8.44 6.40
C GLU A 77 -21.20 -8.08 7.19
N LYS A 78 -20.16 -8.92 7.12
CA LYS A 78 -18.86 -8.61 7.76
C LYS A 78 -18.15 -7.43 7.07
N MET A 79 -18.29 -7.26 5.75
CA MET A 79 -17.77 -6.10 5.02
C MET A 79 -18.41 -4.79 5.46
N LEU A 80 -19.74 -4.77 5.62
CA LEU A 80 -20.45 -3.59 6.11
C LEU A 80 -19.95 -3.17 7.49
N LEU A 81 -19.71 -4.14 8.39
CA LEU A 81 -19.15 -3.86 9.71
C LEU A 81 -17.73 -3.29 9.63
N LEU A 82 -16.88 -3.84 8.75
CA LEU A 82 -15.54 -3.30 8.52
C LEU A 82 -15.55 -1.88 7.94
N GLN A 83 -16.48 -1.60 7.03
CA GLN A 83 -16.65 -0.27 6.45
C GLN A 83 -17.05 0.77 7.51
N GLN A 84 -17.93 0.38 8.44
CA GLN A 84 -18.38 1.24 9.55
C GLN A 84 -17.33 1.38 10.66
N SER A 85 -16.33 0.49 10.71
CA SER A 85 -15.27 0.54 11.70
C SER A 85 -14.30 1.71 11.42
N LYS A 86 -13.88 2.40 12.50
CA LYS A 86 -12.86 3.47 12.46
C LYS A 86 -11.42 2.92 12.51
N GLU A 87 -11.24 1.69 12.03
CA GLU A 87 -9.96 0.99 12.11
C GLU A 87 -8.97 1.48 11.06
N SER A 88 -7.68 1.28 11.33
CA SER A 88 -6.62 1.61 10.39
C SER A 88 -6.74 0.79 9.10
N THR A 89 -6.21 1.31 7.99
CA THR A 89 -6.23 0.61 6.70
C THR A 89 -5.55 -0.76 6.77
N LEU A 90 -4.47 -0.87 7.54
CA LEU A 90 -3.78 -2.14 7.80
C LEU A 90 -4.69 -3.14 8.53
N ASP A 91 -5.41 -2.71 9.56
CA ASP A 91 -6.33 -3.59 10.30
C ASP A 91 -7.49 -4.04 9.43
N LYS A 92 -8.02 -3.12 8.61
CA LYS A 92 -9.01 -3.45 7.57
C LYS A 92 -8.47 -4.47 6.59
N TYR A 93 -7.22 -4.37 6.14
CA TYR A 93 -6.62 -5.37 5.26
C TYR A 93 -6.47 -6.72 5.94
N LYS A 94 -5.93 -6.77 7.16
CA LYS A 94 -5.76 -8.01 7.94
C LYS A 94 -7.09 -8.73 8.12
N LYS A 95 -8.12 -8.02 8.55
CA LYS A 95 -9.47 -8.58 8.72
C LYS A 95 -10.06 -8.99 7.38
N SER A 96 -9.95 -8.16 6.35
CA SER A 96 -10.38 -8.50 5.00
C SER A 96 -9.74 -9.81 4.54
N LYS A 97 -8.43 -9.97 4.70
CA LYS A 97 -7.72 -11.16 4.28
C LYS A 97 -8.20 -12.44 4.97
N ILE A 98 -8.47 -12.38 6.28
CA ILE A 98 -9.07 -13.48 7.05
C ILE A 98 -10.46 -13.85 6.51
N LEU A 99 -11.21 -12.86 6.04
CA LEU A 99 -12.58 -13.05 5.55
C LEU A 99 -12.67 -13.51 4.09
N PHE A 100 -11.79 -12.99 3.22
CA PHE A 100 -11.90 -13.18 1.77
C PHE A 100 -11.02 -14.29 1.23
N THR A 101 -10.02 -14.72 2.01
CA THR A 101 -8.94 -15.54 1.46
C THR A 101 -8.65 -16.75 2.33
N LYS A 102 -8.03 -17.77 1.71
CA LYS A 102 -7.53 -18.95 2.41
C LYS A 102 -6.19 -18.72 3.11
N ASN A 103 -5.58 -17.55 2.96
CA ASN A 103 -4.26 -17.23 3.50
C ASN A 103 -4.38 -16.12 4.55
N HIS A 104 -3.65 -16.25 5.66
CA HIS A 104 -3.68 -15.26 6.72
C HIS A 104 -2.50 -14.31 6.60
N TRP A 105 -2.66 -13.13 7.19
CA TRP A 105 -1.59 -12.15 7.26
C TRP A 105 -0.43 -12.72 8.07
N ASN A 106 0.77 -12.74 7.49
CA ASN A 106 1.98 -13.15 8.19
C ASN A 106 3.08 -12.09 8.03
N LYS A 107 3.35 -11.33 9.10
CA LYS A 107 4.30 -10.21 9.06
C LYS A 107 5.72 -10.59 8.60
N SER A 108 6.12 -11.86 8.72
CA SER A 108 7.45 -12.31 8.34
C SER A 108 7.56 -12.78 6.88
N LEU A 109 6.45 -12.80 6.13
CA LEU A 109 6.43 -13.27 4.75
C LEU A 109 6.15 -12.13 3.78
N SER A 110 6.75 -12.24 2.60
CA SER A 110 6.42 -11.40 1.45
C SER A 110 4.98 -11.66 0.97
N PRO A 111 4.23 -10.63 0.54
CA PRO A 111 4.58 -9.21 0.48
C PRO A 111 4.24 -8.39 1.75
N TYR A 112 3.89 -9.05 2.86
CA TYR A 112 3.37 -8.37 4.06
C TYR A 112 4.44 -7.61 4.85
N LYS A 113 5.67 -8.12 4.84
CA LYS A 113 6.81 -7.44 5.46
C LYS A 113 7.04 -6.11 4.74
N GLU A 114 7.12 -6.15 3.43
CA GLU A 114 7.35 -5.02 2.53
C GLU A 114 6.22 -3.99 2.62
N PHE A 115 4.97 -4.43 2.76
CA PHE A 115 3.84 -3.53 3.04
C PHE A 115 4.01 -2.74 4.35
N GLU A 116 4.47 -3.40 5.42
CA GLU A 116 4.68 -2.73 6.71
C GLU A 116 5.82 -1.71 6.62
N ILE A 117 6.92 -2.05 5.92
CA ILE A 117 8.03 -1.12 5.61
C ILE A 117 7.50 0.09 4.85
N LEU A 118 6.77 -0.12 3.74
CA LEU A 118 6.20 0.92 2.90
C LEU A 118 5.31 1.89 3.73
N ARG A 119 4.43 1.33 4.56
CA ARG A 119 3.55 2.08 5.45
C ARG A 119 4.35 2.91 6.47
N ASN A 120 5.33 2.29 7.13
CA ASN A 120 6.09 2.93 8.20
C ASN A 120 6.97 4.06 7.65
N LEU A 121 7.56 3.90 6.46
CA LEU A 121 8.30 4.96 5.77
C LEU A 121 7.39 6.13 5.39
N ARG A 122 6.26 5.86 4.74
CA ARG A 122 5.27 6.90 4.41
C ARG A 122 4.81 7.67 5.65
N ASN A 123 4.53 6.97 6.76
CA ASN A 123 4.18 7.62 8.02
C ASN A 123 5.33 8.45 8.59
N SER A 124 6.56 7.98 8.45
CA SER A 124 7.75 8.69 8.92
C SER A 124 7.97 10.01 8.20
N ILE A 125 7.67 10.08 6.89
CA ILE A 125 7.70 11.33 6.12
C ILE A 125 6.65 12.34 6.60
N ILE A 126 5.43 11.87 6.85
CA ILE A 126 4.28 12.77 7.09
C ILE A 126 4.21 13.23 8.56
N HIS A 127 4.57 12.37 9.51
CA HIS A 127 4.24 12.56 10.92
C HIS A 127 5.44 12.85 11.83
N ARG A 128 6.68 12.65 11.37
CA ARG A 128 7.84 12.92 12.21
C ARG A 128 8.25 14.40 12.17
N PRO A 129 8.88 14.91 13.24
CA PRO A 129 9.58 16.19 13.19
C PRO A 129 10.67 16.19 12.11
N PRO A 130 11.14 17.38 11.69
CA PRO A 130 12.27 17.50 10.77
C PRO A 130 13.49 16.74 11.26
N GLU A 131 14.25 16.14 10.34
CA GLU A 131 15.53 15.53 10.67
C GLU A 131 16.54 16.60 11.11
N VAL A 132 17.27 16.31 12.19
CA VAL A 132 18.33 17.19 12.69
C VAL A 132 19.55 16.32 13.02
N ILE A 133 20.58 16.44 12.20
CA ILE A 133 21.85 15.72 12.36
C ILE A 133 22.79 16.60 13.19
N LEU A 134 23.26 16.05 14.31
CA LEU A 134 24.21 16.66 15.22
C LEU A 134 25.59 16.06 14.95
N GLY A 135 26.57 16.94 14.75
CA GLY A 135 27.97 16.56 14.63
C GLY A 135 28.74 16.95 15.89
N GLU A 136 29.50 16.00 16.44
CA GLU A 136 30.35 16.23 17.60
C GLU A 136 31.81 15.90 17.26
N ARG A 137 32.73 16.72 17.76
CA ARG A 137 34.17 16.51 17.60
C ARG A 137 34.88 16.76 18.92
N THR A 138 35.56 15.74 19.44
CA THR A 138 36.45 15.88 20.59
C THR A 138 37.80 16.43 20.13
N ILE A 139 38.19 17.60 20.66
CA ILE A 139 39.51 18.20 20.39
C ILE A 139 40.59 17.27 20.97
N GLY A 140 41.51 16.80 20.11
CA GLY A 140 42.61 15.92 20.50
C GLY A 140 42.45 14.45 20.09
N GLU A 141 41.21 13.97 19.87
CA GLU A 141 40.94 12.59 19.45
C GLU A 141 40.76 12.44 17.93
N GLY A 142 40.48 13.54 17.23
CA GLY A 142 40.40 13.60 15.77
C GLY A 142 39.18 12.91 15.15
N GLN A 143 38.37 12.19 15.93
CA GLN A 143 37.13 11.56 15.47
C GLN A 143 35.97 12.55 15.47
N TYR A 144 35.18 12.51 14.40
CA TYR A 144 33.93 13.25 14.26
C TYR A 144 32.79 12.24 14.30
N THR A 145 31.85 12.39 15.23
CA THR A 145 30.70 11.51 15.38
C THR A 145 29.43 12.23 14.95
N TYR A 146 28.50 11.48 14.37
CA TYR A 146 27.20 12.00 13.97
C TYR A 146 26.11 11.28 14.73
N SER A 147 25.09 12.02 15.14
CA SER A 147 23.89 11.47 15.77
C SER A 147 22.66 12.23 15.29
N SER A 148 21.51 11.57 15.24
CA SER A 148 20.25 12.26 14.99
C SER A 148 19.63 12.71 16.31
N LYS A 149 19.16 13.96 16.36
CA LYS A 149 18.41 14.49 17.51
C LYS A 149 17.06 13.79 17.68
N TYR A 150 16.43 13.41 16.57
CA TYR A 150 15.12 12.78 16.53
C TYR A 150 15.23 11.36 15.96
N GLU A 151 14.28 10.50 16.30
CA GLU A 151 14.24 9.14 15.79
C GLU A 151 14.13 9.11 14.26
N ARG A 152 15.02 8.36 13.61
CA ARG A 152 14.96 8.02 12.16
C ARG A 152 14.26 6.68 11.96
N PRO A 153 13.73 6.36 10.76
CA PRO A 153 13.16 5.05 10.48
C PRO A 153 14.27 4.01 10.24
N ASP A 154 15.24 3.90 11.15
CA ASP A 154 16.48 3.15 10.91
C ASP A 154 16.21 1.65 10.71
N ASN A 155 15.23 1.07 11.42
CA ASN A 155 14.82 -0.32 11.21
C ASN A 155 14.36 -0.56 9.76
N GLU A 156 13.51 0.33 9.22
CA GLU A 156 13.05 0.21 7.84
C GLU A 156 14.19 0.43 6.83
N LEU A 157 15.10 1.37 7.11
CA LEU A 157 16.26 1.64 6.25
C LEU A 157 17.22 0.45 6.23
N GLU A 158 17.49 -0.17 7.38
CA GLU A 158 18.32 -1.37 7.49
C GLU A 158 17.73 -2.52 6.68
N GLU A 159 16.42 -2.76 6.80
CA GLU A 159 15.74 -3.78 5.99
C GLU A 159 15.83 -3.49 4.48
N LEU A 160 15.69 -2.23 4.06
CA LEU A 160 15.87 -1.83 2.66
C LEU A 160 17.30 -2.03 2.16
N ALA A 161 18.29 -1.75 2.99
CA ALA A 161 19.70 -1.94 2.67
C ALA A 161 20.05 -3.43 2.56
N GLU A 162 19.55 -4.26 3.46
CA GLU A 162 19.69 -5.72 3.40
C GLU A 162 19.05 -6.32 2.14
N MET A 163 17.93 -5.76 1.69
CA MET A 163 17.28 -6.12 0.43
C MET A 163 17.99 -5.57 -0.82
N GLY A 164 19.01 -4.71 -0.66
CA GLY A 164 19.73 -4.08 -1.75
C GLY A 164 18.92 -3.01 -2.51
N ILE A 165 17.85 -2.49 -1.89
CA ILE A 165 16.99 -1.46 -2.49
C ILE A 165 17.62 -0.08 -2.34
N ILE A 166 18.31 0.15 -1.22
CA ILE A 166 19.07 1.39 -0.94
C ILE A 166 20.53 1.07 -0.66
N GLY A 167 21.37 2.11 -0.68
CA GLY A 167 22.79 2.01 -0.35
C GLY A 167 23.06 1.89 1.16
N SER A 168 24.35 1.92 1.51
CA SER A 168 24.80 1.92 2.91
C SER A 168 24.31 3.16 3.66
N ILE A 169 23.80 2.97 4.87
CA ILE A 169 23.32 4.06 5.73
C ILE A 169 24.51 4.80 6.33
N GLN A 170 24.61 6.10 6.05
CA GLN A 170 25.60 6.99 6.68
C GLN A 170 24.92 7.93 7.69
N GLY A 171 25.56 8.15 8.84
CA GLY A 171 24.98 8.96 9.93
C GLY A 171 25.00 10.47 9.69
N ASN A 172 25.72 10.94 8.67
CA ASN A 172 25.89 12.35 8.32
C ASN A 172 24.98 12.82 7.17
N GLU A 173 24.19 11.92 6.59
CA GLU A 173 23.30 12.20 5.45
C GLU A 173 21.84 12.09 5.85
N SER A 174 20.98 12.82 5.13
CA SER A 174 19.54 12.72 5.39
C SER A 174 19.04 11.34 4.99
N TRP A 175 18.17 10.75 5.82
CA TRP A 175 17.56 9.47 5.44
C TRP A 175 16.64 9.59 4.23
N LEU A 176 16.13 10.79 3.92
CA LEU A 176 15.34 11.03 2.71
C LEU A 176 16.19 10.84 1.46
N ASP A 177 17.46 11.29 1.48
CA ASP A 177 18.38 11.13 0.35
C ASP A 177 18.63 9.64 0.04
N LEU A 178 18.63 8.78 1.07
CA LEU A 178 18.81 7.33 0.92
C LEU A 178 17.66 6.66 0.14
N ILE A 179 16.44 7.19 0.26
CA ILE A 179 15.25 6.62 -0.39
C ILE A 179 14.86 7.36 -1.68
N MET A 180 15.49 8.50 -1.99
CA MET A 180 15.26 9.24 -3.24
C MET A 180 16.03 8.62 -4.41
N THR A 181 15.78 7.34 -4.67
CA THR A 181 16.47 6.55 -5.70
C THR A 181 15.46 5.82 -6.60
N THR A 182 15.87 5.55 -7.85
CA THR A 182 15.06 4.78 -8.81
C THR A 182 14.72 3.39 -8.27
N SER A 183 15.70 2.69 -7.68
CA SER A 183 15.50 1.36 -7.11
C SER A 183 14.40 1.36 -6.03
N PHE A 184 14.37 2.38 -5.18
CA PHE A 184 13.34 2.50 -4.15
C PHE A 184 11.97 2.82 -4.73
N SER A 185 11.89 3.72 -5.72
CA SER A 185 10.60 4.10 -6.31
C SER A 185 9.97 2.97 -7.12
N GLU A 186 10.79 2.16 -7.81
CA GLU A 186 10.38 0.94 -8.49
C GLU A 186 9.92 -0.13 -7.50
N TRP A 187 10.66 -0.30 -6.40
CA TRP A 187 10.29 -1.21 -5.32
C TRP A 187 8.92 -0.85 -4.72
N CYS A 188 8.63 0.44 -4.50
CA CYS A 188 7.32 0.88 -4.01
C CYS A 188 6.17 0.42 -4.93
N CYS A 189 6.33 0.59 -6.25
CA CYS A 189 5.33 0.14 -7.22
C CYS A 189 5.18 -1.39 -7.19
N LYS A 190 6.31 -2.11 -7.12
CA LYS A 190 6.33 -3.57 -7.10
C LYS A 190 5.61 -4.15 -5.87
N VAL A 191 5.85 -3.60 -4.69
CA VAL A 191 5.16 -4.01 -3.45
C VAL A 191 3.65 -3.80 -3.58
N THR A 192 3.22 -2.70 -4.19
CA THR A 192 1.81 -2.42 -4.43
C THR A 192 1.16 -3.45 -5.35
N GLU A 193 1.82 -3.78 -6.47
CA GLU A 193 1.38 -4.86 -7.36
C GLU A 193 1.28 -6.19 -6.62
N ASP A 194 2.33 -6.57 -5.90
CA ASP A 194 2.40 -7.85 -5.20
C ASP A 194 1.32 -7.99 -4.13
N ILE A 195 1.00 -6.93 -3.40
CA ILE A 195 -0.07 -6.93 -2.39
C ILE A 195 -1.45 -7.11 -3.01
N ILE A 196 -1.72 -6.40 -4.12
CA ILE A 196 -3.01 -6.48 -4.82
C ILE A 196 -3.16 -7.85 -5.47
N GLU A 197 -2.13 -8.32 -6.19
CA GLU A 197 -2.12 -9.63 -6.83
C GLU A 197 -2.26 -10.75 -5.78
N ASN A 198 -1.51 -10.69 -4.68
CA ASN A 198 -1.62 -11.66 -3.59
C ASN A 198 -3.05 -11.70 -3.02
N PHE A 199 -3.69 -10.55 -2.86
CA PHE A 199 -5.06 -10.48 -2.39
C PHE A 199 -6.03 -11.15 -3.37
N LEU A 200 -6.00 -10.75 -4.65
CA LEU A 200 -6.88 -11.26 -5.70
C LEU A 200 -6.71 -12.77 -5.93
N ASN A 201 -5.46 -13.25 -5.98
CA ASN A 201 -5.15 -14.67 -6.17
C ASN A 201 -5.63 -15.53 -5.00
N SER A 202 -5.64 -14.97 -3.78
CA SER A 202 -6.05 -15.70 -2.58
C SER A 202 -7.57 -15.74 -2.38
N LEU A 203 -8.36 -15.02 -3.20
CA LEU A 203 -9.82 -15.05 -3.16
C LEU A 203 -10.37 -16.47 -3.42
N HIS A 204 -11.51 -16.77 -2.81
CA HIS A 204 -12.25 -18.00 -3.11
C HIS A 204 -12.74 -18.02 -4.56
N GLU A 205 -12.64 -19.18 -5.21
CA GLU A 205 -13.13 -19.39 -6.57
C GLU A 205 -14.62 -19.05 -6.71
N GLY A 206 -14.96 -18.38 -7.80
CA GLY A 206 -16.33 -18.02 -8.15
C GLY A 206 -16.44 -16.65 -8.80
N LYS A 207 -17.68 -16.26 -9.11
CA LYS A 207 -18.00 -15.01 -9.83
C LYS A 207 -17.47 -13.75 -9.17
N PHE A 208 -17.39 -13.73 -7.83
CA PHE A 208 -16.82 -12.60 -7.10
C PHE A 208 -15.34 -12.42 -7.44
N LYS A 209 -14.53 -13.51 -7.40
CA LYS A 209 -13.12 -13.46 -7.80
C LYS A 209 -12.96 -13.03 -9.25
N GLU A 210 -13.71 -13.61 -10.17
CA GLU A 210 -13.67 -13.23 -11.60
C GLU A 210 -13.90 -11.73 -11.79
N ARG A 211 -14.93 -11.16 -11.14
CA ARG A 211 -15.26 -9.73 -11.24
C ARG A 211 -14.22 -8.84 -10.56
N MET A 212 -13.72 -9.25 -9.40
CA MET A 212 -12.68 -8.52 -8.68
C MET A 212 -11.40 -8.48 -9.51
N THR A 213 -10.98 -9.60 -10.10
CA THR A 213 -9.79 -9.65 -10.94
C THR A 213 -9.97 -8.80 -12.19
N ASP A 214 -11.08 -8.92 -12.91
CA ASP A 214 -11.36 -8.13 -14.13
C ASP A 214 -11.40 -6.61 -13.89
N GLN A 215 -11.94 -6.19 -12.75
CA GLN A 215 -12.21 -4.77 -12.49
C GLN A 215 -11.17 -4.09 -11.60
N MET A 216 -10.42 -4.84 -10.78
CA MET A 216 -9.54 -4.31 -9.74
C MET A 216 -8.09 -4.79 -9.83
N SER A 217 -7.71 -5.56 -10.86
CA SER A 217 -6.30 -5.73 -11.20
C SER A 217 -5.66 -4.41 -11.62
N LEU A 218 -4.35 -4.27 -11.38
CA LEU A 218 -3.54 -3.17 -11.91
C LEU A 218 -3.07 -3.41 -13.36
N VAL A 219 -3.17 -4.66 -13.84
CA VAL A 219 -2.88 -5.08 -15.22
C VAL A 219 -4.18 -5.20 -16.01
#